data_AF-A0A6A9SGA2-F1
#
_entry.id   AF-A0A6A9SGA2-F1
#
_cell.length_a   1.000
_cell.length_b   1.000
_cell.length_c   1.000
_cell.angle_alpha   90.00
_cell.angle_beta   90.00
_cell.angle_gamma   90.00
#
_symmetry.space_group_name_H-M   'P 1'
#
loop_
_entity.id
_entity.type
_entity.pdbx_description
1 polymer ?
#
loop_
_entity_poly.entity_id
_entity_poly.type
_entity_poly.pdbx_seq_one_letter_code
_entity_poly.pdbx_strand_id
1 'polypeptide(L)'
;MVRDCRISIAVHEETRDDWKDAAEDDPEIDSMAQLIRIAVAQYLNDTDDTSSTGVPDGIEEQLSDLAAQHQDITRTLNELRGQSDDIHEAVTSSVDPETEQLANDVFDLLPSESDVTGTQVVASSGPDPGTIDWLNDRLQAPTYRIRAALDYLQESTYAVQHDDDQYFKEV
;
A
#
# COMPACT_ATOMS: atom_id res chain seq x y z
N MET A 1 -46.28 29.83 13.86
CA MET A 1 -46.86 28.47 14.01
C MET A 1 -46.59 27.71 12.73
N VAL A 2 -45.59 26.83 12.72
CA VAL A 2 -45.39 25.88 11.61
C VAL A 2 -46.47 24.81 11.75
N ARG A 3 -47.24 24.55 10.70
CA ARG A 3 -48.28 23.51 10.72
C ARG A 3 -47.62 22.18 10.38
N ASP A 4 -47.70 21.21 11.29
CA ASP A 4 -47.33 19.82 11.00
C ASP A 4 -48.31 19.23 9.98
N CYS A 5 -47.90 19.21 8.72
CA CYS A 5 -48.61 18.48 7.68
C CYS A 5 -48.15 17.02 7.71
N ARG A 6 -49.09 16.09 7.89
CA ARG A 6 -48.82 14.65 7.85
C ARG A 6 -49.16 14.12 6.46
N ILE A 7 -48.21 13.45 5.83
CA ILE A 7 -48.36 12.84 4.51
C ILE A 7 -48.18 11.33 4.69
N SER A 8 -49.10 10.54 4.15
CA SER A 8 -48.98 9.09 4.10
C SER A 8 -48.42 8.71 2.74
N ILE A 9 -47.29 7.99 2.73
CA ILE A 9 -46.62 7.53 1.52
C ILE A 9 -46.64 5.99 1.55
N ALA A 10 -47.03 5.38 0.44
CA ALA A 10 -46.93 3.93 0.26
C ALA A 10 -45.59 3.62 -0.42
N VAL A 11 -44.79 2.79 0.23
CA VAL A 11 -43.48 2.33 -0.26
C VAL A 11 -43.41 0.82 -0.19
N HIS A 12 -42.56 0.22 -1.01
CA HIS A 12 -42.25 -1.21 -0.91
C HIS A 12 -41.54 -1.52 0.41
N GLU A 13 -41.70 -2.73 0.91
CA GLU A 13 -41.14 -3.15 2.21
C GLU A 13 -39.61 -3.07 2.21
N GLU A 14 -38.96 -3.52 1.13
CA GLU A 14 -37.51 -3.40 0.92
C GLU A 14 -37.05 -1.94 1.03
N THR A 15 -37.70 -1.03 0.30
CA THR A 15 -37.37 0.41 0.33
C THR A 15 -37.60 1.04 1.72
N ARG A 16 -38.63 0.59 2.45
CA ARG A 16 -38.87 1.06 3.82
C ARG A 16 -37.74 0.65 4.75
N ASP A 17 -37.26 -0.58 4.61
CA ASP A 17 -36.21 -1.13 5.46
C ASP A 17 -34.87 -0.46 5.12
N ASP A 18 -34.55 -0.23 3.83
CA ASP A 18 -33.37 0.55 3.41
C ASP A 18 -33.36 1.96 4.02
N TRP A 19 -34.52 2.65 4.02
CA TRP A 19 -34.63 4.01 4.58
C TRP A 19 -34.52 4.02 6.10
N LYS A 20 -34.96 2.94 6.74
CA LYS A 20 -34.85 2.78 8.18
C LYS A 20 -33.39 2.56 8.56
N ASP A 21 -32.70 1.66 7.86
CA ASP A 21 -31.29 1.38 8.08
C ASP A 21 -30.44 2.64 7.84
N ALA A 22 -30.70 3.38 6.75
CA ALA A 22 -30.03 4.65 6.45
C ALA A 22 -30.28 5.72 7.52
N ALA A 23 -31.45 5.74 8.16
CA ALA A 23 -31.75 6.66 9.26
C ALA A 23 -31.13 6.23 10.60
N GLU A 24 -30.80 4.94 10.77
CA GLU A 24 -30.15 4.41 11.98
C GLU A 24 -28.61 4.50 11.90
N ASP A 25 -28.04 4.47 10.69
CA ASP A 25 -26.59 4.59 10.45
C ASP A 25 -26.07 6.03 10.61
N ASP A 26 -26.93 7.03 10.35
CA ASP A 26 -26.56 8.44 10.42
C ASP A 26 -26.89 9.06 11.79
N PRO A 27 -25.88 9.45 12.60
CA PRO A 27 -26.11 10.03 13.93
C PRO A 27 -26.74 11.44 13.90
N GLU A 28 -26.82 12.09 12.73
CA GLU A 28 -27.47 13.40 12.56
C GLU A 28 -28.97 13.29 12.24
N ILE A 29 -29.48 12.07 12.04
CA ILE A 29 -30.85 11.79 11.65
C ILE A 29 -31.62 11.13 12.80
N ASP A 30 -32.57 11.85 13.37
CA ASP A 30 -33.36 11.34 14.50
C ASP A 30 -34.55 10.45 14.06
N SER A 31 -34.92 10.51 12.77
CA SER A 31 -36.07 9.75 12.26
C SER A 31 -36.08 9.59 10.75
N MET A 32 -36.72 8.53 10.26
CA MET A 32 -36.99 8.32 8.82
C MET A 32 -37.75 9.49 8.18
N ALA A 33 -38.63 10.17 8.93
CA ALA A 33 -39.33 11.36 8.42
C ALA A 33 -38.39 12.55 8.19
N GLN A 34 -37.33 12.68 9.00
CA GLN A 34 -36.28 13.69 8.81
C GLN A 34 -35.43 13.35 7.57
N LEU A 35 -35.06 12.08 7.40
CA LEU A 35 -34.38 11.60 6.19
C LEU A 35 -35.17 11.93 4.92
N ILE A 36 -36.47 11.60 4.88
CA ILE A 36 -37.33 11.88 3.73
C ILE A 36 -37.42 13.40 3.48
N ARG A 37 -37.51 14.23 4.53
CA ARG A 37 -37.54 15.69 4.37
C ARG A 37 -36.26 16.24 3.76
N ILE A 38 -35.10 15.76 4.19
CA ILE A 38 -33.79 16.17 3.67
C ILE A 38 -33.66 15.73 2.21
N ALA A 39 -33.99 14.47 1.91
CA ALA A 39 -33.94 13.93 0.55
C ALA A 39 -34.85 14.71 -0.41
N VAL A 40 -36.07 15.05 0.02
CA VAL A 40 -37.01 15.87 -0.78
C VAL A 40 -36.48 17.31 -0.93
N ALA A 41 -35.89 17.90 0.11
CA ALA A 41 -35.30 19.24 0.03
C ALA A 41 -34.11 19.26 -0.97
N GLN A 42 -33.26 18.24 -0.93
CA GLN A 42 -32.16 18.08 -1.87
C GLN A 42 -32.67 17.88 -3.30
N TYR A 43 -33.68 17.04 -3.50
CA TYR A 43 -34.30 16.81 -4.81
C TYR A 43 -34.91 18.09 -5.39
N LEU A 44 -35.60 18.88 -4.56
CA LEU A 44 -36.16 20.16 -5.00
C LEU A 44 -35.07 21.18 -5.37
N ASN A 45 -34.00 21.25 -4.57
CA ASN A 45 -32.88 22.14 -4.86
C ASN A 45 -32.15 21.73 -6.15
N ASP A 46 -31.93 20.44 -6.36
CA ASP A 46 -31.35 19.89 -7.58
C ASP A 46 -32.24 20.16 -8.80
N THR A 47 -33.58 20.05 -8.64
CA THR A 47 -34.55 20.34 -9.70
C THR A 47 -34.56 21.81 -10.10
N ASP A 48 -34.45 22.74 -9.14
CA ASP A 48 -34.33 24.17 -9.40
C ASP A 48 -33.00 24.51 -10.11
N ASP A 49 -31.92 23.79 -9.81
CA ASP A 49 -30.63 23.91 -10.50
C ASP A 49 -30.60 23.28 -11.90
N THR A 50 -31.48 22.32 -12.23
CA THR A 50 -31.51 21.68 -13.58
C THR A 50 -31.97 22.59 -14.72
N SER A 51 -32.41 23.82 -14.44
CA SER A 51 -32.60 24.85 -15.47
C SER A 51 -31.26 25.40 -16.02
N SER A 52 -30.13 25.08 -15.37
CA SER A 52 -28.79 25.37 -15.85
C SER A 52 -28.08 24.07 -16.23
N THR A 53 -28.39 23.54 -17.41
CA THR A 53 -27.57 22.51 -18.08
C THR A 53 -26.25 23.13 -18.57
N GLY A 54 -25.43 23.57 -17.63
CA GLY A 54 -24.07 24.02 -17.84
C GLY A 54 -23.26 23.44 -16.69
N VAL A 55 -22.21 22.69 -17.03
CA VAL A 55 -21.18 22.29 -16.06
C VAL A 55 -20.84 23.52 -15.22
N PRO A 56 -20.91 23.46 -13.87
CA PRO A 56 -20.55 24.61 -13.05
C PRO A 56 -19.13 25.04 -13.44
N ASP A 57 -18.94 26.29 -13.89
CA ASP A 57 -17.64 26.82 -14.37
C ASP A 57 -16.46 26.51 -13.42
N GLY A 58 -16.73 26.30 -12.13
CA GLY A 58 -15.72 25.91 -11.14
C GLY A 58 -15.25 24.44 -11.18
N ILE A 59 -16.05 23.51 -11.71
CA ILE A 59 -15.68 22.09 -11.78
C ILE A 59 -14.68 21.83 -12.90
N GLU A 60 -14.78 22.52 -14.04
CA GLU A 60 -13.78 22.41 -15.11
C GLU A 60 -12.41 22.94 -14.67
N GLU A 61 -12.39 24.04 -13.92
CA GLU A 61 -11.17 24.64 -13.38
C GLU A 61 -10.53 23.71 -12.33
N GLN A 62 -11.34 23.13 -11.43
CA GLN A 62 -10.87 22.14 -10.46
C GLN A 62 -10.35 20.85 -11.12
N LEU A 63 -10.99 20.38 -12.20
CA LEU A 63 -10.52 19.21 -12.95
C LEU A 63 -9.22 19.50 -13.71
N SER A 64 -9.06 20.71 -14.23
CA SER A 64 -7.84 21.13 -14.91
C SER A 64 -6.66 21.25 -13.93
N ASP A 65 -6.89 21.84 -12.74
CA ASP A 65 -5.89 21.92 -11.67
C ASP A 65 -5.52 20.53 -11.13
N LEU A 66 -6.50 19.64 -10.99
CA LEU A 66 -6.27 18.25 -10.57
C LEU A 66 -5.45 17.48 -11.61
N ALA A 67 -5.75 17.68 -12.90
CA ALA A 67 -4.99 17.07 -13.99
C ALA A 67 -3.54 17.58 -14.03
N ALA A 68 -3.32 18.88 -13.78
CA ALA A 68 -2.01 19.48 -13.68
C ALA A 68 -1.21 18.93 -12.48
N GLN A 69 -1.83 18.82 -11.31
CA GLN A 69 -1.20 18.19 -10.14
C GLN A 69 -0.84 16.72 -10.39
N HIS A 70 -1.71 15.97 -11.05
CA HIS A 70 -1.44 14.57 -11.37
C HIS A 70 -0.23 14.41 -12.32
N GLN A 71 -0.08 15.30 -13.30
CA GLN A 71 1.10 15.32 -14.17
C GLN A 71 2.38 15.66 -13.38
N ASP A 72 2.31 16.60 -12.45
CA ASP A 72 3.46 16.99 -11.61
C ASP A 72 3.89 15.87 -10.65
N ILE A 73 2.92 15.18 -10.04
CA ILE A 73 3.18 13.98 -9.22
C ILE A 73 3.80 12.87 -10.06
N THR A 74 3.29 12.63 -11.27
CA THR A 74 3.84 11.61 -12.17
C THR A 74 5.28 11.95 -12.58
N ARG A 75 5.57 13.24 -12.81
CA ARG A 75 6.92 13.70 -13.15
C ARG A 75 7.88 13.53 -11.98
N THR A 76 7.49 13.99 -10.79
CA THR A 76 8.31 13.87 -9.57
C THR A 76 8.55 12.42 -9.19
N LEU A 77 7.56 11.53 -9.35
CA LEU A 77 7.75 10.08 -9.16
C LEU A 77 8.75 9.49 -10.17
N ASN A 78 8.71 9.90 -11.43
CA ASN A 78 9.68 9.44 -12.43
C ASN A 78 11.09 9.99 -12.16
N GLU A 79 11.21 11.23 -11.68
CA GLU A 79 12.48 11.83 -11.28
C GLU A 79 13.05 11.14 -10.03
N LEU A 80 12.22 10.84 -9.02
CA LEU A 80 12.62 10.06 -7.85
C LEU A 80 13.01 8.64 -8.21
N ARG A 81 12.30 8.01 -9.15
CA ARG A 81 12.66 6.69 -9.66
C ARG A 81 14.01 6.72 -10.38
N GLY A 82 14.23 7.71 -11.26
CA GLY A 82 15.52 7.91 -11.92
C GLY A 82 16.66 8.15 -10.92
N GLN A 83 16.43 8.96 -9.89
CA GLN A 83 17.41 9.14 -8.80
C GLN A 83 17.67 7.87 -8.01
N SER A 84 16.64 7.05 -7.76
CA SER A 84 16.80 5.75 -7.09
C SER A 84 17.57 4.77 -7.96
N ASP A 85 17.32 4.75 -9.28
CA ASP A 85 18.05 3.93 -10.25
C ASP A 85 19.50 4.40 -10.37
N ASP A 86 19.76 5.71 -10.41
CA ASP A 86 21.10 6.30 -10.42
C ASP A 86 21.87 6.02 -9.10
N ILE A 87 21.20 6.09 -7.94
CA ILE A 87 21.79 5.72 -6.64
C ILE A 87 22.07 4.23 -6.60
N HIS A 88 21.15 3.40 -7.08
CA HIS A 88 21.33 1.96 -7.15
C HIS A 88 22.49 1.62 -8.08
N GLU A 89 22.57 2.23 -9.27
CA GLU A 89 23.66 2.05 -10.22
C GLU A 89 25.00 2.60 -9.69
N ALA A 90 24.99 3.70 -8.94
CA ALA A 90 26.18 4.20 -8.26
C ALA A 90 26.66 3.23 -7.17
N VAL A 91 25.72 2.65 -6.40
CA VAL A 91 26.00 1.67 -5.33
C VAL A 91 26.46 0.32 -5.91
N THR A 92 25.92 -0.12 -7.06
CA THR A 92 26.33 -1.38 -7.69
C THR A 92 27.57 -1.24 -8.58
N SER A 93 27.80 -0.09 -9.21
CA SER A 93 29.02 0.16 -10.01
C SER A 93 30.26 0.38 -9.14
N SER A 94 30.06 0.70 -7.86
CA SER A 94 31.09 0.65 -6.82
C SER A 94 30.91 -0.61 -6.00
N VAL A 95 31.14 -1.78 -6.61
CA VAL A 95 31.46 -2.98 -5.82
C VAL A 95 32.80 -2.72 -5.14
N ASP A 96 32.74 -2.05 -3.99
CA ASP A 96 33.87 -1.86 -3.11
C ASP A 96 34.39 -3.24 -2.68
N PRO A 97 35.71 -3.41 -2.47
CA PRO A 97 36.28 -4.65 -1.93
C PRO A 97 35.64 -5.04 -0.58
N GLU A 98 35.04 -4.08 0.13
CA GLU A 98 34.25 -4.30 1.34
C GLU A 98 32.97 -5.11 1.07
N THR A 99 32.31 -4.92 -0.08
CA THR A 99 31.12 -5.69 -0.48
C THR A 99 31.49 -7.10 -0.90
N GLU A 100 32.61 -7.30 -1.61
CA GLU A 100 33.11 -8.65 -1.92
C GLU A 100 33.52 -9.40 -0.66
N GLN A 101 34.16 -8.71 0.29
CA GLN A 101 34.52 -9.32 1.57
C GLN A 101 33.28 -9.69 2.38
N LEU A 102 32.29 -8.78 2.45
CA LEU A 102 31.01 -9.05 3.10
C LEU A 102 30.25 -10.18 2.40
N ALA A 103 30.29 -10.27 1.07
CA ALA A 103 29.72 -11.37 0.32
C ALA A 103 30.39 -12.71 0.66
N ASN A 104 31.72 -12.75 0.79
CA ASN A 104 32.40 -13.96 1.26
C ASN A 104 31.99 -14.33 2.70
N ASP A 105 31.91 -13.35 3.61
CA ASP A 105 31.52 -13.58 5.00
C ASP A 105 30.05 -14.04 5.13
N VAL A 106 29.15 -13.43 4.34
CA VAL A 106 27.75 -13.85 4.21
C VAL A 106 27.68 -15.26 3.65
N PHE A 107 28.40 -15.54 2.57
CA PHE A 107 28.45 -16.86 1.98
C PHE A 107 28.90 -17.86 3.03
N ASP A 108 30.04 -17.70 3.70
CA ASP A 108 30.51 -18.65 4.72
C ASP A 108 29.48 -18.95 5.82
N LEU A 109 28.68 -17.96 6.22
CA LEU A 109 27.62 -18.13 7.23
C LEU A 109 26.34 -18.77 6.71
N LEU A 110 26.02 -18.69 5.42
CA LEU A 110 24.77 -19.26 4.90
C LEU A 110 24.70 -20.78 5.15
N PRO A 111 23.55 -21.29 5.64
CA PRO A 111 23.32 -22.72 5.77
C PRO A 111 23.28 -23.38 4.38
N SER A 112 23.65 -24.65 4.29
CA SER A 112 23.46 -25.42 3.05
C SER A 112 22.00 -25.85 2.91
N GLU A 113 21.51 -26.07 1.69
CA GLU A 113 20.13 -26.54 1.42
C GLU A 113 19.73 -27.75 2.30
N SER A 114 20.69 -28.64 2.57
CA SER A 114 20.51 -29.82 3.44
C SER A 114 20.23 -29.47 4.91
N ASP A 115 20.77 -28.35 5.42
CA ASP A 115 20.61 -27.89 6.80
C ASP A 115 19.26 -27.17 7.01
N VAL A 116 18.79 -26.45 5.97
CA VAL A 116 17.51 -25.74 6.02
C VAL A 116 16.34 -26.72 5.93
N THR A 117 16.45 -27.72 5.06
CA THR A 117 15.43 -28.78 4.91
C THR A 117 15.41 -29.77 6.08
N GLY A 118 16.54 -29.92 6.79
CA GLY A 118 16.71 -30.85 7.91
C GLY A 118 16.34 -30.30 9.29
N THR A 119 16.13 -28.98 9.42
CA THR A 119 15.89 -28.35 10.73
C THR A 119 14.43 -28.50 11.15
N GLN A 120 14.15 -29.68 11.68
CA GLN A 120 12.99 -29.96 12.50
C GLN A 120 13.05 -29.11 13.77
N VAL A 121 12.24 -28.03 13.83
CA VAL A 121 11.71 -27.38 15.05
C VAL A 121 12.54 -27.58 16.33
N VAL A 122 13.67 -26.89 16.42
CA VAL A 122 14.24 -26.53 17.72
C VAL A 122 14.03 -25.04 17.87
N ALA A 123 13.06 -24.68 18.72
CA ALA A 123 12.71 -23.32 19.08
C ALA A 123 13.95 -22.58 19.61
N SER A 124 14.68 -21.99 18.68
CA SER A 124 15.76 -21.06 18.96
C SER A 124 15.08 -19.70 19.11
N SER A 125 15.26 -19.03 20.25
CA SER A 125 14.60 -17.75 20.54
C SER A 125 15.20 -16.56 19.75
N GLY A 126 15.62 -16.79 18.51
CA GLY A 126 16.26 -15.82 17.62
C GLY A 126 15.81 -16.01 16.17
N PRO A 127 16.18 -15.09 15.27
CA PRO A 127 15.82 -15.15 13.87
C PRO A 127 16.31 -16.45 13.23
N ASP A 128 15.53 -17.00 12.30
CA ASP A 128 15.81 -18.29 11.67
C ASP A 128 17.12 -18.24 10.87
N PRO A 129 17.93 -19.31 10.89
CA PRO A 129 19.20 -19.35 10.16
C PRO A 129 18.95 -19.20 8.66
N GLY A 130 19.72 -18.32 8.02
CA GLY A 130 19.56 -17.98 6.60
C GLY A 130 18.68 -16.75 6.33
N THR A 131 17.99 -16.18 7.33
CA THR A 131 17.27 -14.92 7.16
C THR A 131 18.21 -13.71 7.24
N ILE A 132 17.82 -12.59 6.61
CA ILE A 132 18.60 -11.34 6.64
C ILE A 132 18.80 -10.83 8.08
N ASP A 133 17.80 -10.95 8.95
CA ASP A 133 17.92 -10.59 10.37
C ASP A 133 18.94 -11.44 11.12
N TRP A 134 19.03 -12.74 10.79
CA TRP A 134 20.03 -13.64 11.37
C TRP A 134 21.45 -13.28 10.92
N LEU A 135 21.62 -12.92 9.64
CA LEU A 135 22.88 -12.43 9.10
C LEU A 135 23.27 -11.07 9.72
N ASN A 136 22.30 -10.20 9.95
CA ASN A 136 22.52 -8.88 10.57
C ASN A 136 23.04 -9.02 12.00
N ASP A 137 22.40 -9.86 12.83
CA ASP A 137 22.84 -10.13 14.20
C ASP A 137 24.26 -10.71 14.25
N ARG A 138 24.66 -11.48 13.23
CA ARG A 138 25.96 -12.17 13.21
C ARG A 138 27.10 -11.31 12.65
N LEU A 139 26.83 -10.58 11.57
CA LEU A 139 27.81 -9.76 10.86
C LEU A 139 27.85 -8.32 11.38
N GLN A 140 26.87 -7.91 12.18
CA GLN A 140 26.68 -6.52 12.64
C GLN A 140 26.69 -5.52 11.48
N ALA A 141 26.23 -5.97 10.31
CA ALA A 141 26.20 -5.20 9.09
C ALA A 141 24.76 -4.70 8.82
N PRO A 142 24.58 -3.50 8.27
CA PRO A 142 23.26 -3.01 7.89
C PRO A 142 22.56 -3.95 6.90
N THR A 143 21.25 -4.13 7.07
CA THR A 143 20.39 -4.99 6.22
C THR A 143 20.58 -4.71 4.73
N TYR A 144 20.73 -3.45 4.32
CA TYR A 144 20.93 -3.08 2.91
C TYR A 144 22.27 -3.58 2.35
N ARG A 145 23.34 -3.64 3.17
CA ARG A 145 24.65 -4.17 2.75
C ARG A 145 24.62 -5.69 2.63
N ILE A 146 23.94 -6.36 3.55
CA ILE A 146 23.76 -7.82 3.50
C ILE A 146 22.96 -8.21 2.27
N ARG A 147 21.90 -7.46 1.95
CA ARG A 147 21.11 -7.68 0.74
C ARG A 147 21.94 -7.49 -0.53
N ALA A 148 22.69 -6.39 -0.63
CA ALA A 148 23.59 -6.17 -1.75
C ALA A 148 24.65 -7.28 -1.90
N ALA A 149 25.17 -7.79 -0.79
CA ALA A 149 26.11 -8.91 -0.80
C ALA A 149 25.45 -10.24 -1.25
N LEU A 150 24.21 -10.51 -0.83
CA LEU A 150 23.43 -11.67 -1.29
C LEU A 150 23.08 -11.56 -2.77
N ASP A 151 22.65 -10.39 -3.24
CA ASP A 151 22.37 -10.12 -4.64
C ASP A 151 23.64 -10.32 -5.49
N TYR A 152 24.79 -9.83 -5.01
CA TYR A 152 26.09 -10.08 -5.65
C TYR A 152 26.43 -11.57 -5.71
N LEU A 153 26.20 -12.36 -4.65
CA LEU A 153 26.47 -13.81 -4.66
C LEU A 153 25.55 -14.56 -5.62
N GLN A 154 24.28 -14.17 -5.70
CA GLN A 154 23.32 -14.73 -6.65
C GLN A 154 23.73 -14.46 -8.10
N GLU A 155 24.13 -13.23 -8.42
CA GLU A 155 24.53 -12.84 -9.78
C GLU A 155 25.91 -13.36 -10.19
N SER A 156 26.88 -13.38 -9.26
CA SER A 156 28.28 -13.74 -9.56
C SER A 156 28.54 -15.24 -9.53
N THR A 157 27.91 -15.95 -8.59
CA THR A 157 28.31 -17.32 -8.26
C THR A 157 27.20 -18.33 -8.50
N TYR A 158 25.94 -17.89 -8.63
CA TYR A 158 24.74 -18.76 -8.72
C TYR A 158 24.64 -19.82 -7.61
N ALA A 159 25.45 -19.70 -6.55
CA ALA A 159 25.60 -20.70 -5.50
C ALA A 159 24.69 -20.43 -4.29
N VAL A 160 23.87 -19.39 -4.37
CA VAL A 160 22.94 -18.97 -3.31
C VAL A 160 21.54 -18.95 -3.89
N GLN A 161 20.64 -19.70 -3.27
CA GLN A 161 19.21 -19.67 -3.56
C GLN A 161 18.46 -19.05 -2.38
N HIS A 162 17.22 -18.63 -2.64
CA HIS A 162 16.32 -18.14 -1.60
C HIS A 162 14.97 -18.85 -1.73
N ASP A 163 14.38 -19.22 -0.60
CA ASP A 163 13.03 -19.79 -0.50
C ASP A 163 12.27 -19.07 0.62
N ASP A 164 11.08 -18.56 0.28
CA ASP A 164 10.17 -17.71 1.08
C ASP A 164 10.78 -16.47 1.75
N ASP A 165 11.81 -16.61 2.61
CA ASP A 165 12.59 -15.53 3.25
C ASP A 165 13.96 -16.03 3.79
N GLN A 166 14.42 -17.20 3.36
CA GLN A 166 15.66 -17.83 3.80
C GLN A 166 16.63 -18.03 2.64
N TYR A 167 17.88 -17.60 2.84
CA TYR A 167 18.97 -17.79 1.90
C TYR A 167 19.77 -19.02 2.29
N PHE A 168 20.14 -19.83 1.29
CA PHE A 168 20.94 -21.04 1.48
C PHE A 168 21.90 -21.28 0.32
N LYS A 169 22.94 -22.05 0.60
CA LYS A 169 23.90 -22.49 -0.42
C LYS A 169 23.34 -23.67 -1.20
N GLU A 170 23.39 -23.56 -2.52
CA GLU A 170 23.26 -24.69 -3.44
C GLU A 170 24.65 -25.34 -3.57
N VAL A 171 24.79 -26.59 -3.08
CA VAL A 171 26.06 -27.35 -3.07
C VAL A 171 25.94 -28.59 -3.95
#